data_AF-A0A534CGX9-F1
#
_entry.id   AF-A0A534CGX9-F1
#
_cell.length_a   1.000
_cell.length_b   1.000
_cell.length_c   1.000
_cell.angle_alpha   90.00
_cell.angle_beta   90.00
_cell.angle_gamma   90.00
#
_symmetry.space_group_name_H-M   'P 1'
#
loop_
_entity.id
_entity.type
_entity.pdbx_description
1 polymer ?
#
loop_
_entity_poly.entity_id
_entity_poly.type
_entity_poly.pdbx_seq_one_letter_code
_entity_poly.pdbx_strand_id
1 'polypeptide(L)'
;MRAGDAILTGVSGEHWRVSRERFAEKYRPVPPTIAGESGRYASLPYRIMAVPMTEAFEVLLADGVSRLRGSAGDWLVDYGDGSLGVVSPPIFATTYEIIG
;
A
#
# COMPACT_ATOMS: atom_id res chain seq x y z
N MET A 1 17.23 0.10 -1.21
CA MET A 1 16.55 1.13 -2.02
C MET A 1 17.35 1.29 -3.30
N ARG A 2 16.70 1.26 -4.46
CA ARG A 2 17.35 1.68 -5.71
C ARG A 2 16.98 3.13 -5.98
N ALA A 3 17.88 3.88 -6.62
CA ALA A 3 17.57 5.24 -7.05
C ALA A 3 16.33 5.21 -7.95
N GLY A 4 15.31 6.00 -7.60
CA GLY A 4 14.03 6.03 -8.31
C GLY A 4 12.86 5.34 -7.61
N ASP A 5 13.08 4.58 -6.53
CA ASP A 5 11.99 4.13 -5.65
C ASP A 5 11.27 5.36 -5.04
N ALA A 6 9.94 5.33 -4.98
CA ALA A 6 9.15 6.34 -4.30
C ALA A 6 8.97 5.97 -2.82
N ILE A 7 9.07 6.98 -1.94
CA ILE A 7 8.63 6.90 -0.55
C ILE A 7 7.31 7.65 -0.48
N LEU A 8 6.24 6.93 -0.16
CA LEU A 8 4.92 7.50 0.03
C LEU A 8 4.69 7.84 1.49
N THR A 9 3.89 8.88 1.70
CA THR A 9 3.34 9.24 2.99
C THR A 9 1.83 9.20 2.85
N GLY A 10 1.17 8.36 3.65
CA GLY A 10 -0.27 8.23 3.60
C GLY A 10 -0.99 9.19 4.52
N VAL A 11 -2.31 8.98 4.60
CA VAL A 11 -3.24 9.90 5.26
C VAL A 11 -3.04 9.99 6.77
N SER A 12 -2.42 8.98 7.37
CA SER A 12 -2.09 8.94 8.81
C SER A 12 -0.60 9.14 9.09
N GLY A 13 0.18 9.58 8.09
CA GLY A 13 1.63 9.79 8.21
C GLY A 13 2.45 8.50 8.10
N GLU A 14 1.82 7.39 7.73
CA GLU A 14 2.48 6.13 7.50
C GLU A 14 3.34 6.18 6.23
N HIS A 15 4.51 5.55 6.27
CA HIS A 15 5.45 5.54 5.16
C HIS A 15 5.61 4.15 4.56
N TRP A 16 5.48 4.06 3.24
CA TRP A 16 5.77 2.83 2.50
C TRP A 16 6.54 3.12 1.23
N ARG A 17 7.20 2.07 0.74
CA ARG A 17 8.05 2.15 -0.44
C ARG A 17 7.32 1.55 -1.62
N VAL A 18 7.42 2.18 -2.78
CA VAL A 18 6.89 1.66 -4.04
C VAL A 18 7.99 1.76 -5.08
N SER A 19 8.19 0.70 -5.86
CA SER A 19 9.14 0.76 -6.98
C SER A 19 8.69 1.80 -7.99
N ARG A 20 9.65 2.38 -8.71
CA ARG A 20 9.35 3.39 -9.74
C ARG A 20 8.27 2.94 -10.74
N GLU A 21 8.39 1.69 -11.18
CA GLU A 21 7.47 1.06 -12.15
C GLU A 21 6.04 1.03 -11.61
N ARG A 22 5.84 0.47 -10.42
CA ARG A 22 4.52 0.37 -9.79
C ARG A 22 3.95 1.72 -9.37
N PHE A 23 4.81 2.69 -9.07
CA PHE A 23 4.38 4.03 -8.69
C PHE A 23 3.65 4.71 -9.85
N ALA A 24 4.21 4.66 -11.06
CA ALA A 24 3.58 5.23 -12.25
C ALA A 24 2.27 4.50 -12.64
N GLU A 25 2.10 3.24 -12.26
CA GLU A 25 0.87 2.48 -12.49
C GLU A 25 -0.23 2.86 -11.49
N LYS A 26 0.13 3.09 -10.23
CA LYS A 26 -0.83 3.25 -9.12
C LYS A 26 -1.15 4.70 -8.76
N TYR A 27 -0.35 5.67 -9.20
CA TYR A 27 -0.47 7.05 -8.76
C TYR A 27 -0.46 8.04 -9.93
N ARG A 28 -1.19 9.15 -9.76
CA ARG A 28 -1.16 10.29 -10.70
C ARG A 28 -0.81 11.56 -9.94
N PRO A 29 0.05 12.42 -10.51
CA PRO A 29 0.39 13.68 -9.87
C PRO A 29 -0.85 14.56 -9.80
N VAL A 30 -1.03 15.26 -8.67
CA VAL A 30 -2.06 16.26 -8.48
C VAL A 30 -1.46 17.62 -8.82
N PRO A 31 -2.05 18.42 -9.72
CA PRO A 31 -1.54 19.75 -10.03
C PRO A 31 -1.28 20.58 -8.76
N PRO A 32 -0.15 21.30 -8.66
CA PRO A 32 0.83 21.58 -9.72
C PRO A 32 1.97 20.55 -9.83
N THR A 33 1.92 19.43 -9.11
CA THR A 33 3.00 18.43 -9.14
C THR A 33 3.19 17.86 -10.54
N ILE A 34 4.45 17.74 -10.97
CA ILE A 34 4.84 17.12 -12.24
C ILE A 34 5.22 15.65 -11.98
N ALA A 35 4.87 14.77 -12.91
CA ALA A 35 5.17 13.34 -12.79
C ALA A 35 6.68 13.10 -12.61
N GLY A 36 7.03 12.37 -11.55
CA GLY A 36 8.43 12.08 -11.19
C GLY A 36 9.05 13.07 -10.22
N GLU A 37 8.39 14.19 -9.93
CA GLU A 37 8.80 15.13 -8.87
C GLU A 37 8.13 14.80 -7.55
N SER A 38 8.76 15.22 -6.45
CA SER A 38 8.16 15.19 -5.12
C SER A 38 6.96 16.12 -5.06
N GLY A 39 5.84 15.64 -4.54
CA GLY A 39 4.63 16.44 -4.44
C GLY A 39 3.42 15.60 -4.09
N ARG A 40 2.23 16.13 -4.40
CA ARG A 40 0.97 15.44 -4.12
C ARG A 40 0.64 14.49 -5.25
N TYR A 41 0.31 13.26 -4.88
CA TYR A 41 -0.18 12.24 -5.80
C TYR A 41 -1.50 11.70 -5.28
N ALA A 42 -2.41 11.37 -6.20
CA ALA A 42 -3.62 10.64 -5.92
C ALA A 42 -3.41 9.17 -6.29
N SER A 43 -3.82 8.26 -5.41
CA SER A 43 -3.94 6.85 -5.75
C SER A 43 -5.05 6.66 -6.79
N LEU A 44 -4.81 5.80 -7.76
CA LEU A 44 -5.84 5.34 -8.67
C LEU A 44 -6.65 4.24 -7.98
N PRO A 45 -8.00 4.26 -8.09
CA PRO A 45 -8.82 3.19 -7.55
C PRO A 45 -8.64 1.91 -8.37
N TYR A 46 -8.45 0.78 -7.70
CA TYR A 46 -8.48 -0.56 -8.30
C TYR A 46 -8.94 -1.59 -7.27
N ARG A 47 -9.39 -2.74 -7.76
CA ARG A 47 -9.89 -3.81 -6.89
C ARG A 47 -8.72 -4.62 -6.35
N ILE A 48 -8.80 -4.95 -5.06
CA ILE A 48 -7.82 -5.75 -4.35
C ILE A 48 -8.54 -6.79 -3.48
N MET A 49 -7.81 -7.79 -3.00
CA MET A 49 -8.34 -8.71 -1.99
C MET A 49 -7.90 -8.28 -0.60
N ALA A 50 -8.81 -8.40 0.35
CA ALA A 50 -8.56 -8.02 1.73
C ALA A 50 -9.21 -9.05 2.66
N VAL A 51 -8.44 -9.50 3.66
CA VAL A 51 -8.90 -10.44 4.68
C VAL A 51 -8.72 -9.78 6.05
N PRO A 52 -9.80 -9.63 6.84
CA PRO A 52 -9.67 -9.15 8.21
C PRO A 52 -9.06 -10.26 9.06
N MET A 53 -7.98 -9.96 9.77
CA MET A 53 -7.26 -10.94 10.58
C MET A 53 -7.75 -10.86 12.03
N THR A 54 -8.18 -11.98 12.58
CA THR A 54 -8.71 -12.05 13.96
C THR A 54 -7.63 -12.32 15.00
N GLU A 55 -6.43 -12.71 14.57
CA GLU A 55 -5.28 -13.02 15.42
C GLU A 55 -4.03 -12.31 14.88
N ALA A 56 -3.01 -12.15 15.73
CA ALA A 56 -1.72 -11.64 15.27
C ALA A 56 -1.11 -12.61 14.25
N PHE A 57 -0.49 -12.06 13.20
CA PHE A 57 -0.04 -12.86 12.07
C PHE A 57 1.29 -12.36 11.51
N GLU A 58 1.99 -13.27 10.84
CA GLU A 58 3.19 -12.97 10.08
C GLU A 58 3.08 -13.64 8.70
N VAL A 59 3.39 -12.88 7.65
CA VAL A 59 3.42 -13.39 6.27
C VAL A 59 4.84 -13.27 5.73
N LEU A 60 5.38 -14.38 5.25
CA LEU A 60 6.62 -14.39 4.47
C LEU A 60 6.29 -13.97 3.04
N LEU A 61 6.91 -12.90 2.56
CA LEU A 61 6.74 -12.44 1.19
C LEU A 61 7.43 -13.37 0.20
N ALA A 62 7.06 -13.24 -1.08
CA ALA A 62 7.54 -14.12 -2.15
C ALA A 62 9.07 -14.08 -2.37
N ASP A 63 9.77 -13.06 -1.85
CA ASP A 63 11.23 -13.01 -1.87
C ASP A 63 11.90 -14.00 -0.88
N GLY A 64 11.11 -14.66 -0.03
CA GLY A 64 11.56 -15.64 0.95
C GLY A 64 12.31 -15.04 2.15
N VAL A 65 12.40 -13.71 2.23
CA VAL A 65 13.22 -13.00 3.24
C VAL A 65 12.38 -11.98 4.00
N SER A 66 11.61 -11.17 3.29
CA SER A 66 10.82 -10.09 3.86
C SER A 66 9.59 -10.62 4.56
N ARG A 67 9.28 -10.06 5.73
CA ARG A 67 8.12 -10.45 6.53
C ARG A 67 7.21 -9.25 6.78
N LEU A 68 5.91 -9.45 6.61
CA LEU A 68 4.89 -8.55 7.10
C LEU A 68 4.37 -9.07 8.43
N ARG A 69 4.18 -8.18 9.40
CA ARG A 69 3.59 -8.50 10.70
C ARG A 69 2.38 -7.61 10.91
N GLY A 70 1.29 -8.21 11.37
CA GLY A 70 0.09 -7.50 11.76
C GLY A 70 -0.42 -8.00 13.11
N SER A 71 -1.24 -7.16 13.73
CA SER A 71 -1.94 -7.46 14.97
C SER A 71 -3.33 -8.02 14.68
N ALA A 72 -3.95 -8.62 15.69
CA ALA A 72 -5.37 -8.94 15.65
C ALA A 72 -6.18 -7.66 15.36
N GLY A 73 -7.10 -7.73 14.39
CA GLY A 73 -7.90 -6.63 13.89
C GLY A 73 -7.33 -5.98 12.62
N ASP A 74 -6.04 -6.13 12.31
CA ASP A 74 -5.49 -5.60 11.06
C ASP A 74 -6.03 -6.36 9.84
N TRP A 75 -5.98 -5.71 8.69
CA TRP A 75 -6.33 -6.29 7.40
C TRP A 75 -5.07 -6.73 6.68
N LEU A 76 -5.03 -7.98 6.23
CA LEU A 76 -4.07 -8.42 5.23
C LEU A 76 -4.64 -8.11 3.85
N VAL A 77 -3.91 -7.33 3.06
CA VAL A 77 -4.31 -6.93 1.70
C VAL A 77 -3.38 -7.55 0.65
N ASP A 78 -3.98 -8.06 -0.42
CA ASP A 78 -3.30 -8.52 -1.63
C ASP A 78 -3.67 -7.58 -2.78
N TYR A 79 -2.65 -6.86 -3.26
CA TYR A 79 -2.81 -5.87 -4.33
C TYR A 79 -2.93 -6.51 -5.73
N GLY A 80 -2.89 -7.83 -5.85
CA GLY A 80 -3.04 -8.57 -7.11
C GLY A 80 -1.82 -8.50 -8.04
N ASP A 81 -0.76 -7.84 -7.60
CA ASP A 81 0.45 -7.56 -8.37
C ASP A 81 1.69 -8.27 -7.76
N GLY A 82 1.44 -9.24 -6.87
CA GLY A 82 2.44 -9.98 -6.10
C GLY A 82 2.90 -9.25 -4.82
N SER A 83 2.38 -8.05 -4.54
CA SER A 83 2.65 -7.36 -3.28
C SER A 83 1.52 -7.54 -2.27
N LEU A 84 1.90 -7.75 -1.02
CA LEU A 84 0.99 -7.79 0.13
C LEU A 84 1.20 -6.57 1.01
N GLY A 85 0.19 -6.23 1.82
CA GLY A 85 0.26 -5.17 2.81
C GLY A 85 -0.50 -5.52 4.08
N VAL A 86 -0.20 -4.79 5.14
CA VAL A 86 -0.99 -4.81 6.39
C VAL A 86 -1.57 -3.42 6.57
N VAL A 87 -2.88 -3.34 6.79
CA VAL A 87 -3.60 -2.08 6.94
C VAL A 87 -4.39 -2.11 8.24
N SER A 88 -4.20 -1.09 9.08
CA SER A 88 -4.94 -1.00 10.34
C SER A 88 -6.43 -0.71 10.08
N PRO A 89 -7.34 -1.11 10.99
CA PRO A 89 -8.77 -0.87 10.83
C PRO A 89 -9.14 0.59 10.52
N PRO A 90 -8.56 1.61 11.21
CA PRO A 90 -8.90 3.01 10.92
C PRO A 90 -8.47 3.47 9.52
N ILE A 91 -7.28 3.04 9.06
CA ILE A 91 -6.82 3.36 7.71
C ILE A 91 -7.69 2.65 6.68
N PHE A 92 -8.03 1.38 6.92
CA PHE A 92 -8.87 0.60 6.03
C PHE A 92 -10.23 1.28 5.81
N ALA A 93 -10.90 1.65 6.91
CA ALA A 93 -12.19 2.33 6.88
C ALA A 93 -12.16 3.71 6.20
N THR A 94 -10.99 4.36 6.14
CA THR A 94 -10.82 5.69 5.54
C THR A 94 -10.46 5.62 4.05
N THR A 95 -9.73 4.58 3.64
CA THR A 95 -9.07 4.53 2.32
C THR A 95 -9.59 3.44 1.39
N TYR A 96 -10.37 2.49 1.92
CA TYR A 96 -10.95 1.37 1.16
C TYR A 96 -12.47 1.35 1.26
N GLU A 97 -13.09 0.81 0.22
CA GLU A 97 -14.51 0.49 0.17
C GLU A 97 -14.65 -1.02 -0.07
N ILE A 98 -15.49 -1.69 0.73
CA ILE A 98 -15.80 -3.10 0.53
C ILE A 98 -16.83 -3.22 -0.59
N ILE A 99 -16.42 -3.83 -1.69
CA ILE A 99 -17.27 -4.10 -2.84
C ILE A 99 -17.56 -5.61 -2.90
N GLY A 100 -18.85 -5.95 -3.01
CA GLY A 100 -19.36 -7.34 -3.08
C GLY A 100 -19.73 -7.74 -4.50
#